data_AF-A0A4Q6CGY7-F1
#
_entry.id   AF-A0A4Q6CGY7-F1
#
_cell.length_a   1.000
_cell.length_b   1.000
_cell.length_c   1.000
_cell.angle_alpha   90.00
_cell.angle_beta   90.00
_cell.angle_gamma   90.00
#
_symmetry.space_group_name_H-M   'P 1'
#
loop_
_entity.id
_entity.type
_entity.pdbx_description
1 polymer ?
#
loop_
_entity_poly.entity_id
_entity_poly.type
_entity_poly.pdbx_seq_one_letter_code
_entity_poly.pdbx_strand_id
1 'polypeptide(L)'
;MVTDMYFAKKQIPVSHDGKTYYGCCENCKETLAKDSRARSAIDPVSGKPVDKAKAVIAVKADNSVIYFENKKTFEKFAAKNQ
;
A
#
# COMPACT_ATOMS: atom_id res chain seq x y z
N MET A 1 8.60 -6.18 10.71
CA MET A 1 7.68 -5.02 10.66
C MET A 1 7.88 -4.37 9.30
N VAL A 2 6.86 -4.37 8.43
CA VAL A 2 6.93 -3.72 7.11
C VAL A 2 6.40 -2.30 7.29
N THR A 3 7.25 -1.32 7.04
CA THR A 3 6.92 0.10 7.20
C THR A 3 6.25 0.60 5.94
N ASP A 4 5.03 1.13 6.07
CA ASP A 4 4.28 1.75 4.98
C ASP A 4 4.78 3.19 4.70
N MET A 5 6.07 3.34 4.39
CA MET A 5 6.71 4.62 4.06
C MET A 5 6.94 4.77 2.54
N TYR A 6 6.41 5.85 1.97
CA TYR A 6 6.71 6.37 0.63
C TYR A 6 8.10 6.96 0.60
N PHE A 7 9.11 6.13 0.38
CA PHE A 7 10.42 6.65 0.04
C PHE A 7 10.42 7.14 -1.41
N ALA A 8 10.89 8.36 -1.66
CA ALA A 8 11.33 8.83 -2.98
C ALA A 8 12.57 8.05 -3.51
N LYS A 9 12.87 6.90 -2.91
CA LYS A 9 13.87 5.93 -3.38
C LYS A 9 13.18 4.91 -4.28
N LYS A 10 13.95 4.38 -5.24
CA LYS A 10 13.57 3.30 -6.17
C LYS A 10 12.67 2.27 -5.46
N GLN A 11 11.37 2.39 -5.65
CA GLN A 11 10.43 1.34 -5.27
C GLN A 11 10.71 0.16 -6.20
N ILE A 12 10.82 -1.03 -5.64
CA ILE A 12 11.07 -2.23 -6.43
C ILE A 12 9.70 -2.72 -6.90
N PRO A 13 9.39 -2.67 -8.22
CA PRO A 13 8.20 -3.30 -8.74
C PRO A 13 8.35 -4.82 -8.59
N VAL A 14 7.38 -5.43 -7.94
CA VAL A 14 7.29 -6.86 -7.70
C VAL A 14 6.06 -7.35 -8.41
N SER A 15 6.24 -7.88 -9.61
CA SER A 15 5.18 -8.55 -10.34
C SER A 15 4.97 -9.93 -9.74
N HIS A 16 3.78 -10.18 -9.18
CA HIS A 16 3.41 -11.46 -8.59
C HIS A 16 1.97 -11.78 -8.98
N ASP A 17 1.72 -12.97 -9.53
CA ASP A 17 0.38 -13.44 -9.91
C ASP A 17 -0.37 -12.47 -10.85
N GLY A 18 0.32 -11.89 -11.85
CA GLY A 18 -0.25 -10.93 -12.79
C GLY A 18 -0.54 -9.54 -12.22
N LYS A 19 -0.17 -9.29 -10.96
CA LYS A 19 -0.35 -8.00 -10.26
C LYS A 19 1.01 -7.38 -9.97
N THR A 20 1.13 -6.06 -10.10
CA THR A 20 2.37 -5.34 -9.77
C THR A 20 2.24 -4.71 -8.39
N TYR A 21 3.12 -5.10 -7.49
CA TYR A 21 3.22 -4.55 -6.16
C TYR A 21 4.50 -3.73 -6.00
N TYR A 22 4.55 -2.84 -5.02
CA TYR A 22 5.70 -1.97 -4.80
C TYR A 22 6.30 -2.21 -3.43
N GLY A 23 7.53 -2.74 -3.41
CA GLY A 23 8.30 -2.97 -2.20
C GLY A 23 9.29 -1.85 -1.94
N CYS A 24 9.41 -1.44 -0.67
CA CYS A 24 10.44 -0.48 -0.25
C CYS A 24 11.84 -1.09 -0.14
N CYS A 25 11.95 -2.42 0.08
CA CYS A 25 13.21 -3.15 0.28
C CYS A 25 13.13 -4.58 -0.29
N GLU A 26 14.27 -5.27 -0.46
CA GLU A 26 14.33 -6.69 -0.87
C GLU A 26 13.55 -7.60 0.07
N ASN A 27 13.57 -7.32 1.37
CA ASN A 27 12.77 -8.03 2.36
C ASN A 27 11.25 -7.87 2.11
N CYS A 28 10.82 -6.68 1.66
CA CYS A 28 9.43 -6.49 1.23
C CYS A 28 9.16 -7.32 -0.02
N LYS A 29 10.05 -7.33 -1.01
CA LYS A 29 9.88 -8.16 -2.21
C LYS A 29 9.68 -9.64 -1.87
N GLU A 30 10.53 -10.20 -1.01
CA GLU A 30 10.38 -11.60 -0.61
C GLU A 30 9.09 -11.84 0.17
N THR A 31 8.74 -10.95 1.10
CA THR A 31 7.49 -11.05 1.85
C THR A 31 6.27 -10.92 0.94
N LEU A 32 6.29 -10.03 -0.06
CA LEU A 32 5.23 -9.92 -1.05
C LEU A 32 5.14 -11.17 -1.93
N ALA A 33 6.27 -11.82 -2.24
CA ALA A 33 6.30 -13.05 -3.02
C ALA A 33 5.84 -14.28 -2.22
N LYS A 34 6.11 -14.36 -0.91
CA LYS A 34 5.78 -15.51 -0.06
C LYS A 34 4.49 -15.35 0.74
N ASP A 35 4.22 -14.15 1.25
CA ASP A 35 3.16 -13.89 2.23
C ASP A 35 2.01 -13.08 1.59
N SER A 36 0.84 -13.72 1.49
CA SER A 36 -0.35 -13.07 0.95
C SER A 36 -0.82 -11.90 1.83
N ARG A 37 -0.48 -11.89 3.13
CA ARG A 37 -0.82 -10.76 4.02
C ARG A 37 -0.04 -9.51 3.66
N ALA A 38 1.14 -9.63 3.06
CA ALA A 38 1.88 -8.47 2.57
C ALA A 38 1.28 -7.88 1.28
N ARG A 39 0.46 -8.67 0.57
CA ARG A 39 -0.34 -8.24 -0.59
C ARG A 39 -1.68 -7.63 -0.20
N SER A 40 -2.10 -7.80 1.04
CA SER A 40 -3.25 -7.11 1.62
C SER A 40 -2.79 -5.93 2.46
N ALA A 41 -3.60 -4.88 2.52
CA ALA A 41 -3.44 -3.75 3.41
C ALA A 41 -4.72 -3.54 4.20
N ILE A 42 -4.67 -2.83 5.31
CA ILE A 42 -5.88 -2.44 6.05
C ILE A 42 -6.20 -1.00 5.69
N ASP A 43 -7.42 -0.77 5.22
CA ASP A 43 -7.92 0.57 4.94
C ASP A 43 -8.12 1.31 6.27
N PRO A 44 -7.49 2.49 6.50
CA PRO A 44 -7.57 3.19 7.78
C PRO A 44 -8.90 3.92 8.02
N VAL A 45 -9.79 3.98 7.03
CA VAL A 45 -11.09 4.65 7.16
C VAL A 45 -12.22 3.63 7.37
N SER A 46 -12.15 2.49 6.69
CA SER A 46 -13.14 1.40 6.79
C SER A 46 -12.71 0.28 7.72
N GLY A 47 -11.43 0.17 8.07
CA GLY A 47 -10.87 -0.91 8.91
C GLY A 47 -10.88 -2.29 8.24
N LYS A 48 -11.13 -2.36 6.92
CA LYS A 48 -11.24 -3.61 6.17
C LYS A 48 -9.92 -3.98 5.50
N PRO A 49 -9.61 -5.29 5.38
CA PRO A 49 -8.51 -5.74 4.56
C PRO A 49 -8.83 -5.54 3.06
N VAL A 50 -7.91 -4.93 2.33
CA VAL A 50 -8.01 -4.58 0.92
C VAL A 50 -6.81 -5.12 0.16
N ASP A 51 -6.99 -5.53 -1.09
CA ASP A 51 -5.91 -6.08 -1.92
C ASP A 51 -5.07 -4.93 -2.50
N LYS A 52 -3.76 -4.89 -2.20
CA LYS A 52 -2.87 -3.80 -2.61
C LYS A 52 -2.79 -3.60 -4.13
N ALA A 53 -3.08 -4.63 -4.93
CA ALA A 53 -3.05 -4.50 -6.39
C ALA A 53 -4.30 -3.84 -6.97
N LYS A 54 -5.42 -3.88 -6.25
CA LYS A 54 -6.68 -3.21 -6.62
C LYS A 54 -6.94 -1.95 -5.80
N ALA A 55 -6.23 -1.78 -4.68
CA ALA A 55 -6.35 -0.64 -3.79
C ALA A 55 -5.84 0.65 -4.43
N VAL A 56 -6.46 1.76 -4.04
CA VAL A 56 -5.99 3.10 -4.37
C VAL A 56 -4.81 3.44 -3.47
N ILE A 57 -3.68 3.79 -4.06
CA ILE A 57 -2.45 4.14 -3.33
C ILE A 57 -2.43 5.65 -3.16
N ALA A 58 -2.30 6.13 -1.93
CA ALA A 58 -2.04 7.53 -1.64
C ALA A 58 -0.73 7.71 -0.90
N VAL A 59 -0.13 8.86 -1.13
CA VAL A 59 1.10 9.29 -0.48
C VAL A 59 0.77 10.48 0.41
N LYS A 60 1.09 10.36 1.70
CA LYS A 60 1.06 11.48 2.63
C LYS A 60 2.28 12.38 2.46
N ALA A 61 2.13 13.64 2.91
CA ALA A 61 3.24 14.59 3.00
C ALA A 61 4.40 14.10 3.87
N ASP A 62 4.12 13.23 4.85
CA ASP A 62 5.12 12.56 5.70
C ASP A 62 5.85 11.40 4.97
N ASN A 63 5.78 11.32 3.64
CA ASN A 63 6.36 10.20 2.91
C ASN A 63 5.84 8.86 3.44
N SER A 64 4.55 8.76 3.75
CA SER A 64 3.87 7.52 4.17
C SER A 64 2.90 7.05 3.09
N VAL A 65 2.90 5.76 2.74
CA VAL A 65 1.95 5.18 1.76
C VAL A 65 0.74 4.65 2.50
N ILE A 66 -0.44 4.98 2.01
CA ILE A 66 -1.69 4.42 2.52
C ILE A 66 -2.46 3.78 1.37
N TYR A 67 -3.03 2.62 1.66
CA TYR A 67 -3.84 1.86 0.72
C TYR A 67 -5.31 2.02 1.09
N PHE A 68 -6.12 2.33 0.09
CA PHE A 68 -7.56 2.51 0.25
C PHE A 68 -8.32 1.48 -0.56
N GLU A 69 -9.44 1.00 -0.02
CA GLU A 69 -10.32 0.06 -0.72
C GLU A 69 -10.79 0.64 -2.07
N ASN A 70 -11.11 1.93 -2.06
CA ASN A 70 -11.69 2.62 -3.19
C ASN A 70 -11.48 4.14 -3.06
N LYS A 71 -11.83 4.87 -4.14
CA LYS A 71 -11.67 6.33 -4.21
C LYS A 71 -12.46 7.08 -3.14
N LYS A 72 -13.65 6.60 -2.77
CA LYS A 72 -14.50 7.21 -1.73
C LYS A 72 -13.81 7.21 -0.37
N THR A 73 -13.09 6.13 -0.09
CA THR A 73 -12.33 5.98 1.15
C THR A 73 -11.10 6.88 1.17
N PHE A 74 -10.41 6.99 0.04
CA PHE A 74 -9.35 7.96 -0.17
C PHE A 74 -9.85 9.40 0.00
N GLU A 75 -10.98 9.78 -0.59
CA GLU A 75 -11.55 11.13 -0.48
C GLU A 75 -11.94 11.46 0.97
N LYS A 76 -12.56 10.53 1.70
CA LYS A 76 -12.82 10.68 3.13
C LYS A 76 -11.54 10.92 3.92
N PHE A 77 -10.46 10.23 3.57
CA PHE A 77 -9.18 10.38 4.23
C PHE A 77 -8.53 11.73 3.90
N ALA A 78 -8.51 12.11 2.62
CA ALA A 78 -7.98 13.37 2.16
C ALA A 78 -8.72 14.56 2.79
N ALA A 79 -10.05 14.52 2.84
CA ALA A 79 -10.88 15.55 3.48
C ALA A 79 -10.68 15.64 5.00
N LYS A 80 -10.20 14.56 5.65
CA LYS A 80 -9.97 14.52 7.10
C LYS A 80 -8.52 14.88 7.50
N ASN A 81 -7.59 14.93 6.54
CA ASN A 81 -6.21 15.38 6.73
C ASN A 81 -6.00 16.82 6.20
N GLN A 82 -7.08 17.60 6.04
CA GLN A 82 -7.04 19.02 5.71
C GLN A 82 -7.12 19.87 6.98
#